data_AF-A0A0S7Y6S0-F1
#
_entry.id   AF-A0A0S7Y6S0-F1
#
_cell.length_a   1.000
_cell.length_b   1.000
_cell.length_c   1.000
_cell.angle_alpha   90.00
_cell.angle_beta   90.00
_cell.angle_gamma   90.00
#
_symmetry.space_group_name_H-M   'P 1'
#
loop_
_entity.id
_entity.type
_entity.pdbx_description
1 polymer ?
#
loop_
_entity_poly.entity_id
_entity_poly.type
_entity_poly.pdbx_seq_one_letter_code
_entity_poly.pdbx_strand_id
1 'polypeptide(L)'
;MDTGKHVIFFVRHRSGPVYLWYEIISPRYLRQHTDTLKVEGVDYTDVVVDKQDDMAWRLRALCGLKNTLGSGIVCIGGPAGWATPGAPDLARAKWKMDLQTVSYKELGPIITEARADAKTMQRARDRTETYLKGKGVSLETKKEYVEGCFLLDDIFRRLMTKAGAKAITVNACMGTIMRVADAVACLALSTLNDDGYLAFCESDFVAIPAGVLMANITGRPSFLNDPTYPHHGITTLAHCTAPRKMDGKTLEPVRLVTHFESDFGAAPKVEMRKGQVITCVLSDFKAQRWVGLKAEIIDAPFLPICRSQIDIAYEVDDDLLARRMPGFHWMVCYGDYRREIGYALKKIPIAWEPLG
;
A
#
# COMPACT_ATOMS: atom_id res chain seq x y z
N MET A 1 -26.06 -23.75 -6.59
CA MET A 1 -25.79 -23.35 -5.20
C MET A 1 -24.98 -22.07 -5.25
N ASP A 2 -25.61 -20.94 -4.92
CA ASP A 2 -24.85 -19.72 -4.68
C ASP A 2 -24.17 -19.86 -3.32
N THR A 3 -22.85 -19.89 -3.32
CA THR A 3 -22.06 -20.03 -2.09
C THR A 3 -21.65 -18.68 -1.51
N GLY A 4 -21.94 -17.57 -2.20
CA GLY A 4 -21.47 -16.22 -1.86
C GLY A 4 -19.94 -16.07 -1.92
N LYS A 5 -19.22 -17.04 -2.49
CA LYS A 5 -17.76 -17.08 -2.56
C LYS A 5 -17.27 -16.94 -3.99
N HIS A 6 -16.11 -16.31 -4.17
CA HIS A 6 -15.39 -16.35 -5.43
C HIS A 6 -14.96 -17.79 -5.76
N VAL A 7 -15.11 -18.18 -7.02
CA VAL A 7 -14.90 -19.55 -7.50
C VAL A 7 -13.72 -19.59 -8.46
N ILE A 8 -12.89 -20.62 -8.32
CA ILE A 8 -11.87 -21.02 -9.30
C ILE A 8 -12.19 -22.46 -9.71
N PHE A 9 -12.22 -22.72 -11.01
CA PHE A 9 -12.36 -24.07 -11.55
C PHE A 9 -10.97 -24.65 -11.82
N PHE A 10 -10.62 -25.73 -11.15
CA PHE A 10 -9.42 -26.50 -11.50
C PHE A 10 -9.83 -27.73 -12.32
N VAL A 11 -9.50 -27.72 -13.60
CA VAL A 11 -9.78 -28.82 -14.53
C VAL A 11 -8.49 -29.54 -14.92
N ARG A 12 -8.59 -30.84 -15.20
CA ARG A 12 -7.41 -31.68 -15.43
C ARG A 12 -7.32 -32.16 -16.88
N HIS A 13 -6.27 -31.78 -17.61
CA HIS A 13 -6.00 -32.30 -18.95
C HIS A 13 -5.28 -33.64 -18.86
N ARG A 14 -4.23 -33.77 -18.05
CA ARG A 14 -3.48 -35.02 -17.83
C ARG A 14 -3.93 -35.74 -16.55
N SER A 15 -5.18 -36.17 -16.52
CA SER A 15 -5.81 -36.82 -15.35
C SER A 15 -5.70 -38.34 -15.29
N GLY A 16 -5.27 -39.00 -16.38
CA GLY A 16 -5.42 -40.45 -16.56
C GLY A 16 -6.72 -40.72 -17.33
N PRO A 17 -7.81 -41.16 -16.66
CA PRO A 17 -9.15 -41.17 -17.29
C PRO A 17 -9.57 -39.76 -17.72
N VAL A 18 -10.33 -39.66 -18.82
CA VAL A 18 -10.79 -38.37 -19.36
C VAL A 18 -11.62 -37.62 -18.31
N TYR A 19 -11.12 -36.46 -17.89
CA TYR A 19 -11.86 -35.53 -17.05
C TYR A 19 -12.78 -34.68 -17.93
N LEU A 20 -14.03 -35.13 -18.13
CA LEU A 20 -15.00 -34.52 -19.05
C LEU A 20 -15.06 -32.98 -18.96
N TRP A 21 -15.02 -32.41 -17.75
CA TRP A 21 -15.08 -30.96 -17.55
C TRP A 21 -13.94 -30.19 -18.23
N TYR A 22 -12.79 -30.81 -18.48
CA TYR A 22 -11.73 -30.21 -19.30
C TYR A 22 -12.22 -29.87 -20.72
N GLU A 23 -13.07 -30.72 -21.31
CA GLU A 23 -13.67 -30.51 -22.63
C GLU A 23 -14.83 -29.52 -22.57
N ILE A 24 -15.72 -29.66 -21.58
CA ILE A 24 -17.05 -29.03 -21.63
C ILE A 24 -17.24 -27.80 -20.72
N ILE A 25 -16.26 -27.41 -19.88
CA ILE A 25 -16.45 -26.30 -18.93
C ILE A 25 -16.83 -25.00 -19.65
N SER A 26 -16.23 -24.70 -20.80
CA SER A 26 -16.55 -23.51 -21.60
C SER A 26 -17.96 -23.58 -22.21
N PRO A 27 -18.28 -24.54 -23.10
CA PRO A 27 -19.58 -24.55 -23.76
C PRO A 27 -20.76 -24.86 -22.82
N ARG A 28 -20.59 -25.71 -21.79
CA ARG A 28 -21.71 -26.15 -20.94
C ARG A 28 -21.90 -25.31 -19.68
N TYR A 29 -20.82 -24.95 -18.97
CA TYR A 29 -20.94 -24.17 -17.73
C TYR A 29 -20.86 -22.67 -18.00
N LEU A 30 -19.74 -22.18 -18.56
CA LEU A 30 -19.50 -20.74 -18.71
C LEU A 30 -20.47 -20.09 -19.71
N ARG A 31 -20.64 -20.69 -20.89
CA ARG A 31 -21.44 -20.12 -21.99
C ARG A 31 -22.88 -20.64 -22.05
N GLN A 32 -23.22 -21.67 -21.28
CA GLN A 32 -24.54 -22.30 -21.24
C GLN A 32 -25.15 -22.55 -22.64
N HIS A 33 -24.38 -23.18 -23.54
CA HIS A 33 -24.76 -23.49 -24.93
C HIS A 33 -24.95 -22.26 -25.85
N THR A 34 -24.28 -21.15 -25.55
CA THR A 34 -24.24 -19.95 -26.41
C THR A 34 -22.80 -19.55 -26.79
N ASP A 35 -22.64 -18.47 -27.55
CA ASP A 35 -21.32 -17.94 -27.92
C ASP A 35 -20.73 -16.94 -26.92
N THR A 36 -21.50 -16.54 -25.90
CA THR A 36 -21.09 -15.53 -24.91
C THR A 36 -21.12 -16.09 -23.49
N LEU A 37 -20.38 -15.44 -22.58
CA LEU A 37 -20.41 -15.79 -21.17
C LEU A 37 -21.83 -15.54 -20.62
N LYS A 38 -22.41 -16.55 -19.95
CA LYS A 38 -23.78 -16.50 -19.39
C LYS A 38 -23.84 -16.61 -17.88
N VAL A 39 -22.77 -17.10 -17.25
CA VAL A 39 -22.68 -17.18 -15.80
C VAL A 39 -22.27 -15.83 -15.20
N GLU A 40 -22.82 -15.51 -14.03
CA GLU A 40 -22.42 -14.36 -13.24
C GLU A 40 -21.35 -14.76 -12.20
N GLY A 41 -20.47 -13.82 -11.85
CA GLY A 41 -19.43 -14.00 -10.82
C GLY A 41 -18.21 -14.85 -11.23
N VAL A 42 -18.28 -15.54 -12.36
CA VAL A 42 -17.22 -16.39 -12.93
C VAL A 42 -16.95 -15.99 -14.38
N ASP A 43 -15.68 -15.91 -14.79
CA ASP A 43 -15.27 -15.68 -16.18
C ASP A 43 -14.27 -16.74 -16.68
N TYR A 44 -13.81 -16.58 -17.93
CA TYR A 44 -12.85 -17.49 -18.55
C TYR A 44 -11.50 -17.56 -17.82
N THR A 45 -11.13 -16.53 -17.08
CA THR A 45 -9.88 -16.49 -16.32
C THR A 45 -9.96 -17.22 -14.98
N ASP A 46 -11.15 -17.58 -14.51
CA ASP A 46 -11.35 -18.41 -13.31
C ASP A 46 -11.10 -19.91 -13.56
N VAL A 47 -10.88 -20.32 -14.81
CA VAL A 47 -10.55 -21.71 -15.16
C VAL A 47 -9.03 -21.91 -15.22
N VAL A 48 -8.54 -22.91 -14.50
CA VAL A 48 -7.14 -23.34 -14.45
C VAL A 48 -7.05 -24.78 -14.95
N VAL A 49 -6.15 -25.03 -15.90
CA VAL A 49 -5.90 -26.36 -16.47
C VAL A 49 -4.56 -26.88 -15.97
N ASP A 50 -4.56 -27.96 -15.18
CA ASP A 50 -3.40 -28.70 -14.62
C ASP A 50 -2.38 -27.91 -13.77
N LYS A 51 -2.14 -26.64 -14.03
CA LYS A 51 -1.00 -25.87 -13.49
C LYS A 51 -1.33 -25.30 -12.11
N GLN A 52 -0.77 -25.90 -11.06
CA GLN A 52 -1.01 -25.48 -9.68
C GLN A 52 -0.51 -24.05 -9.40
N ASP A 53 0.56 -23.59 -10.04
CA ASP A 53 1.02 -22.20 -9.89
C ASP A 53 -0.03 -21.19 -10.36
N ASP A 54 -0.78 -21.54 -11.41
CA ASP A 54 -1.86 -20.72 -11.94
C ASP A 54 -3.05 -20.64 -10.97
N MET A 55 -3.28 -21.72 -10.21
CA MET A 55 -4.24 -21.73 -9.11
C MET A 55 -3.72 -20.93 -7.92
N ALA A 56 -2.43 -21.04 -7.58
CA ALA A 56 -1.83 -20.41 -6.41
C ALA A 56 -1.88 -18.88 -6.48
N TRP A 57 -1.54 -18.27 -7.62
CA TRP A 57 -1.58 -16.80 -7.73
C TRP A 57 -3.02 -16.26 -7.71
N ARG A 58 -3.99 -16.99 -8.27
CA ARG A 58 -5.42 -16.62 -8.19
C ARG A 58 -5.95 -16.72 -6.77
N LEU A 59 -5.60 -17.78 -6.04
CA LEU A 59 -5.94 -17.90 -4.62
C LEU A 59 -5.30 -16.77 -3.81
N ARG A 60 -4.04 -16.42 -4.07
CA ARG A 60 -3.36 -15.27 -3.46
C ARG A 60 -4.14 -13.97 -3.67
N ALA A 61 -4.58 -13.71 -4.91
CA ALA A 61 -5.39 -12.56 -5.25
C ALA A 61 -6.75 -12.53 -4.51
N LEU A 62 -7.49 -13.65 -4.49
CA LEU A 62 -8.78 -13.73 -3.80
C LEU A 62 -8.65 -13.64 -2.28
N CYS A 63 -7.62 -14.25 -1.69
CA CYS A 63 -7.30 -14.11 -0.28
C CYS A 63 -6.94 -12.65 0.05
N GLY A 64 -6.14 -12.00 -0.80
CA GLY A 64 -5.78 -10.60 -0.64
C GLY A 64 -7.00 -9.68 -0.69
N LEU A 65 -7.89 -9.89 -1.66
CA LEU A 65 -9.16 -9.19 -1.77
C LEU A 65 -10.04 -9.41 -0.54
N LYS A 66 -10.21 -10.66 -0.10
CA LYS A 66 -11.02 -11.01 1.07
C LYS A 66 -10.53 -10.30 2.33
N ASN A 67 -9.22 -10.19 2.51
CA ASN A 67 -8.62 -9.52 3.66
C ASN A 67 -8.63 -7.98 3.56
N THR A 68 -8.87 -7.45 2.36
CA THR A 68 -8.95 -6.00 2.09
C THR A 68 -10.37 -5.49 2.28
N LEU A 69 -11.37 -6.26 1.82
CA LEU A 69 -12.78 -5.89 2.00
C LEU A 69 -13.13 -5.82 3.49
N GLY A 70 -13.69 -4.70 3.92
CA GLY A 70 -14.06 -4.53 5.33
C GLY A 70 -12.91 -4.18 6.27
N SER A 71 -11.69 -3.94 5.76
CA SER A 71 -10.55 -3.64 6.62
C SER A 71 -10.77 -2.35 7.41
N GLY A 72 -10.51 -2.41 8.73
CA GLY A 72 -10.54 -1.24 9.61
C GLY A 72 -9.24 -0.44 9.55
N ILE A 73 -9.37 0.89 9.52
CA ILE A 73 -8.24 1.84 9.47
C ILE A 73 -8.47 3.02 10.40
N VAL A 74 -7.48 3.31 11.24
CA VAL A 74 -7.49 4.51 12.09
C VAL A 74 -7.07 5.72 11.25
N CYS A 75 -7.90 6.76 11.24
CA CYS A 75 -7.69 7.97 10.46
C CYS A 75 -7.37 9.14 11.40
N ILE A 76 -6.09 9.41 11.62
CA ILE A 76 -5.64 10.57 12.40
C ILE A 76 -5.97 11.84 11.63
N GLY A 77 -6.72 12.75 12.24
CA GLY A 77 -7.21 13.96 11.57
C GLY A 77 -8.34 13.71 10.57
N GLY A 78 -8.91 12.50 10.56
CA GLY A 78 -10.02 12.11 9.70
C GLY A 78 -9.61 11.57 8.32
N PRO A 79 -10.53 10.90 7.62
CA PRO A 79 -10.29 10.39 6.27
C PRO A 79 -10.37 11.50 5.23
N ALA A 80 -9.56 11.41 4.18
CA ALA A 80 -9.47 12.42 3.13
C ALA A 80 -9.28 11.78 1.74
N GLY A 81 -8.99 12.60 0.74
CA GLY A 81 -8.64 12.18 -0.61
C GLY A 81 -7.94 13.32 -1.32
N TRP A 82 -6.86 13.03 -2.03
CA TRP A 82 -6.12 14.06 -2.74
C TRP A 82 -7.01 14.73 -3.79
N ALA A 83 -7.27 16.04 -3.59
CA ALA A 83 -8.19 16.85 -4.40
C ALA A 83 -9.59 16.22 -4.61
N THR A 84 -9.98 15.25 -3.78
CA THR A 84 -11.18 14.43 -4.00
C THR A 84 -11.89 14.18 -2.66
N PRO A 85 -12.72 15.13 -2.19
CA PRO A 85 -13.40 15.02 -0.90
C PRO A 85 -14.28 13.76 -0.75
N GLY A 86 -14.80 13.22 -1.85
CA GLY A 86 -15.63 12.00 -1.87
C GLY A 86 -14.85 10.68 -1.83
N ALA A 87 -13.52 10.68 -1.83
CA ALA A 87 -12.73 9.44 -1.85
C ALA A 87 -13.00 8.52 -0.63
N PRO A 88 -13.18 9.02 0.61
CA PRO A 88 -13.57 8.19 1.75
C PRO A 88 -14.90 7.46 1.54
N ASP A 89 -15.87 8.11 0.89
CA ASP A 89 -17.18 7.50 0.63
C ASP A 89 -17.08 6.43 -0.45
N LEU A 90 -16.25 6.64 -1.47
CA LEU A 90 -15.91 5.61 -2.45
C LEU A 90 -15.20 4.42 -1.80
N ALA A 91 -14.29 4.65 -0.86
CA ALA A 91 -13.62 3.59 -0.11
C ALA A 91 -14.63 2.76 0.71
N ARG A 92 -15.56 3.40 1.42
CA ARG A 92 -16.66 2.71 2.12
C ARG A 92 -17.58 1.97 1.16
N ALA A 93 -17.97 2.59 0.05
CA ALA A 93 -18.94 2.02 -0.88
C ALA A 93 -18.40 0.81 -1.63
N LYS A 94 -17.17 0.89 -2.16
CA LYS A 94 -16.56 -0.16 -3.00
C LYS A 94 -15.76 -1.19 -2.20
N TRP A 95 -15.02 -0.75 -1.19
CA TRP A 95 -14.12 -1.62 -0.42
C TRP A 95 -14.68 -1.99 0.95
N LYS A 96 -15.81 -1.40 1.36
CA LYS A 96 -16.45 -1.64 2.66
C LYS A 96 -15.54 -1.29 3.85
N MET A 97 -14.50 -0.49 3.63
CA MET A 97 -13.52 -0.16 4.67
C MET A 97 -14.18 0.56 5.85
N ASP A 98 -13.76 0.20 7.06
CA ASP A 98 -14.20 0.85 8.29
C ASP A 98 -13.20 1.97 8.66
N LEU A 99 -13.58 3.22 8.39
CA LEU A 99 -12.72 4.39 8.57
C LEU A 99 -12.99 5.03 9.94
N GLN A 100 -12.14 4.74 10.91
CA GLN A 100 -12.29 5.16 12.30
C GLN A 100 -11.49 6.42 12.60
N THR A 101 -12.15 7.55 12.78
CA THR A 101 -11.48 8.84 12.99
C THR A 101 -10.96 9.01 14.42
N VAL A 102 -9.72 9.50 14.54
CA VAL A 102 -9.21 10.15 15.77
C VAL A 102 -8.89 11.58 15.40
N SER A 103 -9.65 12.53 15.94
CA SER A 103 -9.45 13.94 15.64
C SER A 103 -8.17 14.49 16.28
N TYR A 104 -7.64 15.58 15.75
CA TYR A 104 -6.50 16.28 16.37
C TYR A 104 -6.81 16.82 17.77
N LYS A 105 -8.08 17.15 18.03
CA LYS A 105 -8.56 17.56 19.36
C LYS A 105 -8.46 16.41 20.38
N GLU A 106 -8.69 15.17 19.95
CA GLU A 106 -8.54 13.98 20.79
C GLU A 106 -7.08 13.53 20.90
N LEU A 107 -6.31 13.66 19.82
CA LEU A 107 -4.90 13.25 19.79
C LEU A 107 -4.02 14.11 20.71
N GLY A 108 -4.25 15.42 20.76
CA GLY A 108 -3.43 16.35 21.56
C GLY A 108 -3.32 15.96 23.04
N PRO A 109 -4.44 15.77 23.76
CA PRO A 109 -4.42 15.29 25.14
C PRO A 109 -3.69 13.95 25.31
N ILE A 110 -3.90 13.00 24.39
CA ILE A 110 -3.23 11.68 24.42
C ILE A 110 -1.70 11.84 24.34
N ILE A 111 -1.22 12.73 23.48
CA ILE A 111 0.23 13.01 23.36
C ILE A 111 0.75 13.67 24.64
N THR A 112 0.03 14.66 25.18
CA THR A 112 0.41 15.34 26.43
C THR A 112 0.50 14.35 27.59
N GLU A 113 -0.48 13.47 27.75
CA GLU A 113 -0.48 12.42 28.77
C GLU A 113 0.69 11.44 28.57
N ALA A 114 0.95 11.02 27.33
CA ALA A 114 2.05 10.12 27.00
C ALA A 114 3.43 10.75 27.25
N ARG A 115 3.58 12.06 27.04
CA ARG A 115 4.80 12.82 27.37
C ARG A 115 5.03 12.95 28.87
N ALA A 116 3.95 13.06 29.65
CA ALA A 116 4.02 13.13 31.11
C ALA A 116 4.30 11.75 31.76
N ASP A 117 3.98 10.65 31.08
CA ASP A 117 4.28 9.30 31.57
C ASP A 117 5.75 8.92 31.36
N ALA A 118 6.52 8.95 32.46
CA ALA A 118 7.93 8.59 32.48
C ALA A 118 8.23 7.20 31.90
N LYS A 119 7.34 6.21 32.10
CA LYS A 119 7.55 4.86 31.55
C LYS A 119 7.40 4.85 30.04
N THR A 120 6.43 5.58 29.50
CA THR A 120 6.23 5.70 28.05
C THR A 120 7.39 6.44 27.39
N MET A 121 7.83 7.56 27.96
CA MET A 121 8.99 8.29 27.47
C MET A 121 10.28 7.46 27.53
N GLN A 122 10.50 6.68 28.60
CA GLN A 122 11.64 5.79 28.68
C GLN A 122 11.63 4.74 27.56
N ARG A 123 10.48 4.11 27.28
CA ARG A 123 10.36 3.15 26.16
C ARG A 123 10.66 3.81 24.81
N ALA A 124 10.20 5.04 24.59
CA ALA A 124 10.48 5.78 23.35
C ALA A 124 11.99 6.05 23.19
N ARG A 125 12.68 6.43 24.28
CA ARG A 125 14.14 6.61 24.32
C ARG A 125 14.91 5.31 24.07
N ASP A 126 14.52 4.22 24.73
CA ASP A 126 15.16 2.91 24.57
C ASP A 126 15.03 2.39 23.12
N ARG A 127 13.84 2.56 22.52
CA ARG A 127 13.63 2.22 21.11
C ARG A 127 14.41 3.11 20.16
N THR A 128 14.52 4.41 20.47
CA THR A 128 15.36 5.35 19.71
C THR A 128 16.82 4.89 19.71
N GLU A 129 17.38 4.62 20.90
CA GLU A 129 18.74 4.11 21.05
C GLU A 129 18.97 2.81 20.27
N THR A 130 18.03 1.87 20.38
CA THR A 130 18.10 0.59 19.67
C THR A 130 18.07 0.79 18.16
N TYR A 131 17.18 1.65 17.67
CA TYR A 131 17.04 1.94 16.24
C TYR A 131 18.29 2.61 15.67
N LEU A 132 18.83 3.62 16.37
CA LEU A 132 20.02 4.37 15.93
C LEU A 132 21.31 3.53 15.94
N LYS A 133 21.38 2.49 16.77
CA LYS A 133 22.47 1.49 16.75
C LYS A 133 22.32 0.46 15.62
N GLY A 134 21.19 0.46 14.92
CA GLY A 134 20.91 -0.46 13.83
C GLY A 134 21.90 -0.31 12.68
N LYS A 135 22.28 -1.43 12.07
CA LYS A 135 23.15 -1.43 10.87
C LYS A 135 22.52 -0.59 9.76
N GLY A 136 23.32 0.28 9.15
CA GLY A 136 22.90 1.10 8.01
C GLY A 136 21.97 2.26 8.38
N VAL A 137 21.88 2.64 9.66
CA VAL A 137 21.14 3.83 10.10
C VAL A 137 22.12 5.00 10.27
N SER A 138 21.87 6.13 9.61
CA SER A 138 22.55 7.40 9.89
C SER A 138 21.57 8.42 10.47
N LEU A 139 22.05 9.24 11.39
CA LEU A 139 21.30 10.35 11.97
C LEU A 139 21.86 11.67 11.45
N GLU A 140 21.04 12.41 10.70
CA GLU A 140 21.36 13.70 10.09
C GLU A 140 20.34 14.78 10.51
N THR A 141 19.64 14.51 11.62
CA THR A 141 18.71 15.42 12.29
C THR A 141 18.91 15.27 13.81
N LYS A 142 18.03 15.88 14.61
CA LYS A 142 18.12 15.82 16.07
C LYS A 142 17.58 14.48 16.61
N LYS A 143 18.26 13.92 17.60
CA LYS A 143 17.84 12.68 18.25
C LYS A 143 16.46 12.81 18.92
N GLU A 144 16.15 13.97 19.47
CA GLU A 144 14.89 14.27 20.14
C GLU A 144 13.70 14.16 19.18
N TYR A 145 13.89 14.45 17.89
CA TYR A 145 12.87 14.23 16.88
C TYR A 145 12.59 12.74 16.64
N VAL A 146 13.63 11.91 16.72
CA VAL A 146 13.48 10.44 16.63
C VAL A 146 12.73 9.92 17.86
N GLU A 147 13.04 10.42 19.06
CA GLU A 147 12.29 10.10 20.29
C GLU A 147 10.80 10.46 20.16
N GLY A 148 10.50 11.64 19.61
CA GLY A 148 9.12 12.07 19.32
C GLY A 148 8.40 11.13 18.33
N CYS A 149 9.10 10.63 17.32
CA CYS A 149 8.54 9.65 16.38
C CYS A 149 8.24 8.31 17.05
N PHE A 150 9.11 7.83 17.95
CA PHE A 150 8.87 6.57 18.68
C PHE A 150 7.76 6.70 19.73
N LEU A 151 7.57 7.89 20.30
CA LEU A 151 6.40 8.19 21.12
C LEU A 151 5.12 8.10 20.28
N LEU A 152 5.11 8.71 19.09
CA LEU A 152 3.97 8.63 18.17
C LEU A 152 3.68 7.21 17.72
N ASP A 153 4.69 6.42 17.37
CA ASP A 153 4.53 5.01 17.01
C ASP A 153 3.85 4.21 18.16
N ASP A 154 4.27 4.40 19.41
CA ASP A 154 3.63 3.75 20.57
C ASP A 154 2.16 4.17 20.73
N ILE A 155 1.85 5.47 20.59
CA ILE A 155 0.47 5.98 20.62
C ILE A 155 -0.36 5.37 19.49
N PHE A 156 0.16 5.35 18.26
CA PHE A 156 -0.52 4.80 17.09
C PHE A 156 -0.83 3.31 17.26
N ARG A 157 0.09 2.53 17.85
CA ARG A 157 -0.18 1.11 18.18
C ARG A 157 -1.31 0.96 19.20
N ARG A 158 -1.36 1.80 20.24
CA ARG A 158 -2.46 1.78 21.22
C ARG A 158 -3.80 2.13 20.57
N LEU A 159 -3.82 3.15 19.71
CA LEU A 159 -5.02 3.56 18.97
C LEU A 159 -5.52 2.45 18.04
N MET A 160 -4.63 1.87 17.23
CA MET A 160 -4.96 0.73 16.36
C MET A 160 -5.46 -0.48 17.16
N THR A 161 -4.81 -0.81 18.28
CA THR A 161 -5.24 -1.91 19.16
C THR A 161 -6.64 -1.66 19.71
N LYS A 162 -6.91 -0.45 20.22
CA LYS A 162 -8.23 -0.06 20.74
C LYS A 162 -9.32 -0.12 19.65
N ALA A 163 -8.96 0.25 18.42
CA ALA A 163 -9.84 0.23 17.26
C ALA A 163 -10.06 -1.17 16.64
N GLY A 164 -9.28 -2.18 17.05
CA GLY A 164 -9.25 -3.48 16.37
C GLY A 164 -8.71 -3.40 14.94
N ALA A 165 -7.93 -2.37 14.62
CA ALA A 165 -7.40 -2.10 13.29
C ALA A 165 -5.92 -2.51 13.20
N LYS A 166 -5.47 -2.83 11.98
CA LYS A 166 -4.05 -3.03 11.65
C LYS A 166 -3.50 -1.98 10.68
N ALA A 167 -4.36 -1.05 10.27
CA ALA A 167 -4.01 0.04 9.39
C ALA A 167 -4.22 1.39 10.08
N ILE A 168 -3.39 2.37 9.72
CA ILE A 168 -3.48 3.75 10.17
C ILE A 168 -3.12 4.69 9.03
N THR A 169 -3.69 5.89 9.05
CA THR A 169 -3.28 6.98 8.19
C THR A 169 -3.29 8.32 8.92
N VAL A 170 -2.47 9.27 8.44
CA VAL A 170 -2.34 10.61 9.04
C VAL A 170 -2.66 11.70 8.02
N ASN A 171 -3.79 12.37 8.19
CA ASN A 171 -4.21 13.52 7.38
C ASN A 171 -3.43 14.78 7.78
N ALA A 172 -3.30 15.79 6.92
CA ALA A 172 -2.63 17.06 7.26
C ALA A 172 -1.22 16.88 7.87
N CYS A 173 -0.46 15.93 7.32
CA CYS A 173 0.89 15.54 7.77
C CYS A 173 1.89 16.72 7.77
N MET A 174 1.74 17.66 6.83
CA MET A 174 2.58 18.86 6.68
C MET A 174 2.16 20.02 7.60
N GLY A 175 1.16 19.85 8.46
CA GLY A 175 0.59 20.94 9.25
C GLY A 175 0.25 20.53 10.67
N THR A 176 -0.99 20.11 10.89
CA THR A 176 -1.58 19.99 12.22
C THR A 176 -0.85 18.98 13.10
N ILE A 177 -0.46 17.81 12.56
CA ILE A 177 0.26 16.81 13.35
C ILE A 177 1.59 17.36 13.88
N MET A 178 2.31 18.14 13.08
CA MET A 178 3.60 18.68 13.48
C MET A 178 3.50 19.59 14.69
N ARG A 179 2.45 20.41 14.75
CA ARG A 179 2.19 21.33 15.86
C ARG A 179 1.66 20.61 17.10
N VAL A 180 0.74 19.67 16.90
CA VAL A 180 0.09 18.94 18.01
C VAL A 180 1.05 17.94 18.64
N ALA A 181 1.87 17.27 17.83
CA ALA A 181 2.79 16.26 18.29
C ALA A 181 4.19 16.78 18.62
N ASP A 182 4.55 17.99 18.18
CA ASP A 182 5.94 18.48 18.16
C ASP A 182 6.90 17.44 17.53
N ALA A 183 6.40 16.75 16.50
CA ALA A 183 7.06 15.70 15.74
C ALA A 183 6.35 15.50 14.40
N VAL A 184 7.07 15.00 13.40
CA VAL A 184 6.47 14.53 12.14
C VAL A 184 6.12 13.05 12.28
N ALA A 185 5.09 12.57 11.57
CA ALA A 185 4.70 11.16 11.61
C ALA A 185 5.61 10.25 10.76
N CYS A 186 6.48 10.81 9.93
CA CYS A 186 7.19 10.11 8.86
C CYS A 186 7.94 8.86 9.33
N LEU A 187 8.82 8.97 10.33
CA LEU A 187 9.55 7.81 10.84
C LEU A 187 8.63 6.83 11.60
N ALA A 188 7.62 7.33 12.33
CA ALA A 188 6.64 6.47 12.99
C ALA A 188 5.93 5.56 11.98
N LEU A 189 5.42 6.13 10.88
CA LEU A 189 4.77 5.38 9.80
C LEU A 189 5.71 4.34 9.17
N SER A 190 6.98 4.69 8.96
CA SER A 190 7.99 3.76 8.44
C SER A 190 8.21 2.56 9.36
N THR A 191 8.42 2.81 10.65
CA THR A 191 8.64 1.73 11.64
C THR A 191 7.41 0.85 11.86
N LEU A 192 6.19 1.41 11.78
CA LEU A 192 4.96 0.64 11.78
C LEU A 192 4.88 -0.32 10.59
N ASN A 193 5.19 0.17 9.38
CA ASN A 193 5.22 -0.66 8.19
C ASN A 193 6.29 -1.77 8.27
N ASP A 194 7.47 -1.47 8.84
CA ASP A 194 8.54 -2.46 9.06
C ASP A 194 8.12 -3.59 10.03
N ASP A 195 7.15 -3.33 10.89
CA ASP A 195 6.58 -4.30 11.84
C ASP A 195 5.33 -5.01 11.30
N GLY A 196 4.94 -4.74 10.05
CA GLY A 196 3.83 -5.41 9.38
C GLY A 196 2.45 -4.78 9.61
N TYR A 197 2.40 -3.55 10.16
CA TYR A 197 1.19 -2.72 10.09
C TYR A 197 1.10 -2.06 8.71
N LEU A 198 -0.07 -1.48 8.39
CA LEU A 198 -0.26 -0.69 7.17
C LEU A 198 -0.40 0.78 7.54
N ALA A 199 0.68 1.53 7.40
CA ALA A 199 0.73 2.92 7.85
C ALA A 199 0.95 3.86 6.65
N PHE A 200 -0.03 4.73 6.40
CA PHE A 200 -0.05 5.62 5.24
C PHE A 200 -0.01 7.10 5.64
N CYS A 201 0.51 7.92 4.73
CA CYS A 201 0.45 9.36 4.88
C CYS A 201 -0.80 9.94 4.20
N GLU A 202 -1.11 11.18 4.55
CA GLU A 202 -2.08 12.07 3.90
C GLU A 202 -3.55 11.66 3.94
N SER A 203 -3.88 10.48 4.47
CA SER A 203 -5.25 9.97 4.46
C SER A 203 -5.87 9.94 3.05
N ASP A 204 -5.05 9.74 2.02
CA ASP A 204 -5.53 9.72 0.65
C ASP A 204 -6.23 8.40 0.30
N PHE A 205 -7.55 8.35 0.50
CA PHE A 205 -8.36 7.17 0.18
C PHE A 205 -8.56 6.92 -1.32
N VAL A 206 -7.98 7.74 -2.21
CA VAL A 206 -7.84 7.40 -3.63
C VAL A 206 -6.81 6.27 -3.79
N ALA A 207 -5.66 6.38 -3.12
CA ALA A 207 -4.55 5.43 -3.24
C ALA A 207 -4.48 4.37 -2.13
N ILE A 208 -4.88 4.69 -0.89
CA ILE A 208 -4.82 3.76 0.26
C ILE A 208 -5.43 2.37 -0.03
N PRO A 209 -6.60 2.24 -0.71
CA PRO A 209 -7.14 0.92 -1.03
C PRO A 209 -6.20 0.04 -1.86
N ALA A 210 -5.40 0.63 -2.76
CA ALA A 210 -4.41 -0.11 -3.53
C ALA A 210 -3.28 -0.63 -2.64
N GLY A 211 -2.76 0.20 -1.73
CA GLY A 211 -1.73 -0.20 -0.77
C GLY A 211 -2.18 -1.34 0.13
N VAL A 212 -3.41 -1.26 0.67
CA VAL A 212 -4.00 -2.33 1.49
C VAL A 212 -4.18 -3.63 0.69
N LEU A 213 -4.69 -3.54 -0.54
CA LEU A 213 -4.84 -4.70 -1.41
C LEU A 213 -3.48 -5.35 -1.70
N MET A 214 -2.49 -4.56 -2.11
CA MET A 214 -1.14 -5.04 -2.42
C MET A 214 -0.50 -5.72 -1.21
N ALA A 215 -0.62 -5.13 -0.02
CA ALA A 215 -0.09 -5.74 1.18
C ALA A 215 -0.77 -7.06 1.54
N ASN A 216 -2.10 -7.15 1.38
CA ASN A 216 -2.85 -8.38 1.62
C ASN A 216 -2.60 -9.47 0.57
N ILE A 217 -2.25 -9.11 -0.67
CA ILE A 217 -1.83 -10.05 -1.73
C ILE A 217 -0.42 -10.56 -1.46
N THR A 218 0.51 -9.66 -1.13
CA THR A 218 1.95 -9.97 -1.08
C THR A 218 2.45 -10.43 0.28
N GLY A 219 1.75 -10.05 1.36
CA GLY A 219 2.25 -10.16 2.72
C GLY A 219 3.41 -9.20 3.02
N ARG A 220 3.58 -8.15 2.22
CA ARG A 220 4.69 -7.18 2.30
C ARG A 220 4.17 -5.74 2.41
N PRO A 221 4.96 -4.80 2.96
CA PRO A 221 4.61 -3.39 2.95
C PRO A 221 4.44 -2.82 1.55
N SER A 222 3.68 -1.73 1.46
CA SER A 222 3.55 -0.91 0.25
C SER A 222 4.08 0.50 0.51
N PHE A 223 4.62 1.13 -0.53
CA PHE A 223 5.14 2.49 -0.50
C PHE A 223 4.16 3.43 -1.23
N LEU A 224 3.46 4.26 -0.46
CA LEU A 224 2.68 5.40 -0.98
C LEU A 224 3.67 6.48 -1.42
N ASN A 225 3.54 6.96 -2.65
CA ASN A 225 4.48 7.90 -3.23
C ASN A 225 3.87 8.85 -4.26
N ASP A 226 4.61 9.91 -4.50
CA ASP A 226 4.32 10.96 -5.47
C ASP A 226 5.16 10.68 -6.71
N PRO A 227 4.54 10.44 -7.87
CA PRO A 227 5.27 10.30 -9.12
C PRO A 227 5.70 11.66 -9.69
N THR A 228 6.86 11.71 -10.34
CA THR A 228 7.21 12.80 -11.24
C THR A 228 6.74 12.50 -12.67
N TYR A 229 6.88 13.48 -13.57
CA TYR A 229 6.52 13.30 -14.96
C TYR A 229 7.41 12.22 -15.63
N PRO A 230 6.83 11.25 -16.36
CA PRO A 230 7.59 10.21 -17.04
C PRO A 230 8.45 10.78 -18.19
N HIS A 231 9.71 10.36 -18.29
CA HIS A 231 10.61 10.73 -19.38
C HIS A 231 11.75 9.71 -19.58
N HIS A 232 12.17 9.50 -20.82
CA HIS A 232 13.31 8.64 -21.18
C HIS A 232 13.23 7.24 -20.56
N GLY A 233 12.03 6.67 -20.41
CA GLY A 233 11.80 5.38 -19.76
C GLY A 233 11.99 5.40 -18.24
N ILE A 234 12.02 6.59 -17.62
CA ILE A 234 12.26 6.79 -16.18
C ILE A 234 11.17 7.68 -15.57
N THR A 235 10.86 7.45 -14.28
CA THR A 235 10.15 8.41 -13.43
C THR A 235 10.70 8.30 -12.01
N THR A 236 10.67 9.40 -11.26
CA THR A 236 11.05 9.42 -9.85
C THR A 236 9.81 9.30 -9.00
N LEU A 237 9.84 8.41 -8.02
CA LEU A 237 8.79 8.23 -7.03
C LEU A 237 9.33 8.70 -5.68
N ALA A 238 8.65 9.63 -5.02
CA ALA A 238 9.13 10.22 -3.78
C ALA A 238 8.03 10.34 -2.72
N HIS A 239 8.39 10.17 -1.46
CA HIS A 239 7.54 10.57 -0.33
C HIS A 239 8.41 10.80 0.92
N CYS A 240 7.95 11.62 1.87
CA CYS A 240 8.64 11.85 3.14
C CYS A 240 8.70 10.62 4.08
N THR A 241 8.08 9.49 3.73
CA THR A 241 8.15 8.25 4.51
C THR A 241 8.12 7.04 3.58
N ALA A 242 8.86 5.99 3.91
CA ALA A 242 8.80 4.70 3.23
C ALA A 242 9.12 3.56 4.21
N PRO A 243 8.58 2.35 4.02
CA PRO A 243 9.04 1.16 4.73
C PRO A 243 10.50 0.86 4.36
N ARG A 244 11.29 0.37 5.33
CA ARG A 244 12.63 -0.19 5.06
C ARG A 244 12.57 -1.68 4.72
N LYS A 245 11.57 -2.42 5.23
CA LYS A 245 11.36 -3.84 4.93
C LYS A 245 10.40 -4.06 3.77
N MET A 246 10.67 -3.44 2.61
CA MET A 246 9.81 -3.61 1.43
C MET A 246 9.72 -5.07 0.93
N ASP A 247 10.70 -5.92 1.22
CA ASP A 247 10.65 -7.38 0.98
C ASP A 247 9.97 -8.17 2.12
N GLY A 248 9.57 -7.49 3.19
CA GLY A 248 8.98 -8.04 4.41
C GLY A 248 10.00 -8.58 5.42
N LYS A 249 11.31 -8.48 5.16
CA LYS A 249 12.35 -9.17 5.95
C LYS A 249 13.56 -8.30 6.25
N THR A 250 14.18 -7.74 5.22
CA THR A 250 15.48 -7.07 5.32
C THR A 250 15.29 -5.57 5.48
N LEU A 251 15.93 -5.01 6.50
CA LEU A 251 16.00 -3.55 6.69
C LEU A 251 16.99 -2.96 5.70
N GLU A 252 16.51 -2.14 4.76
CA GLU A 252 17.37 -1.30 3.93
C GLU A 252 18.09 -0.24 4.77
N PRO A 253 19.25 0.26 4.31
CA PRO A 253 19.89 1.42 4.91
C PRO A 253 18.95 2.64 4.91
N VAL A 254 19.10 3.51 5.88
CA VAL A 254 18.26 4.69 6.05
C VAL A 254 19.05 5.87 6.60
N ARG A 255 18.81 7.03 6.01
CA ARG A 255 19.27 8.31 6.54
C ARG A 255 18.10 9.01 7.22
N LEU A 256 18.25 9.36 8.48
CA LEU A 256 17.23 10.12 9.22
C LEU A 256 17.51 11.61 9.06
N VAL A 257 16.73 12.26 8.20
CA VAL A 257 16.82 13.70 7.89
C VAL A 257 15.57 14.42 8.39
N THR A 258 15.51 15.74 8.25
CA THR A 258 14.28 16.49 8.52
C THR A 258 13.21 16.24 7.46
N HIS A 259 11.94 16.51 7.76
CA HIS A 259 10.88 16.57 6.74
C HIS A 259 11.23 17.58 5.64
N PHE A 260 10.86 17.32 4.38
CA PHE A 260 11.33 18.15 3.26
C PHE A 260 10.77 19.57 3.29
N GLU A 261 9.46 19.71 3.32
CA GLU A 261 8.79 21.00 3.16
C GLU A 261 8.92 21.92 4.37
N SER A 262 9.38 21.39 5.51
CA SER A 262 9.34 22.11 6.80
C SER A 262 10.65 22.12 7.57
N ASP A 263 11.66 21.36 7.13
CA ASP A 263 12.94 21.19 7.81
C ASP A 263 12.82 20.85 9.31
N PHE A 264 11.76 20.13 9.68
CA PHE A 264 11.47 19.74 11.05
C PHE A 264 11.29 18.23 11.21
N GLY A 265 11.61 17.71 12.40
CA GLY A 265 11.35 16.32 12.74
C GLY A 265 12.35 15.31 12.15
N ALA A 266 11.94 14.04 12.13
CA ALA A 266 12.71 12.93 11.57
C ALA A 266 11.89 12.19 10.49
N ALA A 267 12.37 12.28 9.26
CA ALA A 267 11.86 11.60 8.08
C ALA A 267 12.90 10.59 7.58
N PRO A 268 12.51 9.35 7.27
CA PRO A 268 13.43 8.37 6.70
C PRO A 268 13.63 8.68 5.21
N LYS A 269 14.89 8.77 4.79
CA LYS A 269 15.33 8.53 3.43
C LYS A 269 15.81 7.09 3.35
N VAL A 270 14.97 6.20 2.84
CA VAL A 270 15.29 4.78 2.68
C VAL A 270 16.12 4.60 1.41
N GLU A 271 17.23 3.87 1.52
CA GLU A 271 18.11 3.49 0.41
C GLU A 271 17.59 2.19 -0.23
N MET A 272 16.43 2.24 -0.89
CA MET A 272 15.85 1.05 -1.53
C MET A 272 16.80 0.45 -2.57
N ARG A 273 16.93 -0.88 -2.58
CA ARG A 273 17.94 -1.56 -3.40
C ARG A 273 17.66 -1.44 -4.91
N LYS A 274 18.73 -1.17 -5.67
CA LYS A 274 18.73 -1.19 -7.14
C LYS A 274 18.51 -2.61 -7.67
N GLY A 275 17.95 -2.73 -8.88
CA GLY A 275 17.64 -4.01 -9.53
C GLY A 275 16.36 -4.69 -9.01
N GLN A 276 15.65 -4.05 -8.08
CA GLN A 276 14.42 -4.61 -7.53
C GLN A 276 13.25 -4.38 -8.49
N VAL A 277 12.69 -5.47 -9.00
CA VAL A 277 11.43 -5.44 -9.75
C VAL A 277 10.29 -5.04 -8.81
N ILE A 278 9.44 -4.13 -9.27
CA ILE A 278 8.29 -3.61 -8.53
C ILE A 278 7.02 -3.61 -9.36
N THR A 279 5.89 -3.55 -8.67
CA THR A 279 4.59 -3.21 -9.24
C THR A 279 4.16 -1.84 -8.74
N CYS A 280 3.82 -0.94 -9.66
CA CYS A 280 3.18 0.34 -9.37
C CYS A 280 1.69 0.24 -9.68
N VAL A 281 0.84 0.74 -8.78
CA VAL A 281 -0.61 0.89 -8.98
C VAL A 281 -0.97 2.36 -8.90
N LEU A 282 -1.67 2.82 -9.93
CA LEU A 282 -2.13 4.19 -10.06
C LEU A 282 -3.66 4.21 -10.01
N SER A 283 -4.22 4.83 -8.98
CA SER A 283 -5.66 4.83 -8.73
C SER A 283 -6.32 6.10 -9.24
N ASP A 284 -7.43 5.99 -9.97
CA ASP A 284 -8.20 7.16 -10.40
C ASP A 284 -9.10 7.74 -9.31
N PHE A 285 -9.35 9.05 -9.40
CA PHE A 285 -10.17 9.78 -8.42
C PHE A 285 -11.61 9.26 -8.29
N LYS A 286 -12.15 8.62 -9.33
CA LYS A 286 -13.53 8.07 -9.33
C LYS A 286 -13.61 6.64 -8.82
N ALA A 287 -12.48 6.00 -8.52
CA ALA A 287 -12.39 4.57 -8.22
C ALA A 287 -13.11 3.74 -9.30
N GLN A 288 -12.86 4.04 -10.56
CA GLN A 288 -13.43 3.34 -11.71
C GLN A 288 -12.37 2.56 -12.49
N ARG A 289 -11.11 2.98 -12.46
CA ARG A 289 -10.03 2.38 -13.24
C ARG A 289 -8.69 2.57 -12.55
N TRP A 290 -7.97 1.47 -12.36
CA TRP A 290 -6.60 1.49 -11.89
C TRP A 290 -5.65 1.07 -13.01
N VAL A 291 -4.48 1.71 -13.05
CA VAL A 291 -3.39 1.35 -13.96
C VAL A 291 -2.34 0.56 -13.20
N GLY A 292 -1.81 -0.49 -13.83
CA GLY A 292 -0.69 -1.27 -13.32
C GLY A 292 0.54 -1.12 -14.18
N LEU A 293 1.67 -0.76 -13.58
CA LEU A 293 2.95 -0.65 -14.28
C LEU A 293 3.98 -1.57 -13.62
N LYS A 294 4.71 -2.34 -14.41
CA LYS A 294 5.91 -3.06 -13.95
C LYS A 294 7.11 -2.13 -14.15
N ALA A 295 7.97 -2.05 -13.15
CA ALA A 295 9.20 -1.26 -13.23
C ALA A 295 10.34 -1.94 -12.47
N GLU A 296 11.55 -1.40 -12.61
CA GLU A 296 12.73 -1.79 -11.85
C GLU A 296 13.32 -0.55 -11.17
N ILE A 297 13.70 -0.66 -9.90
CA ILE A 297 14.42 0.41 -9.19
C ILE A 297 15.84 0.52 -9.76
N ILE A 298 16.17 1.65 -10.39
CA ILE A 298 17.51 1.90 -10.95
C ILE A 298 18.36 2.79 -10.06
N ASP A 299 17.74 3.62 -9.22
CA ASP A 299 18.44 4.42 -8.23
C ASP A 299 17.55 4.76 -7.03
N ALA A 300 18.17 5.25 -5.95
CA ALA A 300 17.51 5.83 -4.79
C ALA A 300 18.09 7.22 -4.53
N PRO A 301 17.73 8.25 -5.33
CA PRO A 301 18.39 9.54 -5.30
C PRO A 301 18.10 10.33 -4.00
N PHE A 302 18.67 11.53 -3.91
CA PHE A 302 18.37 12.48 -2.84
C PHE A 302 18.24 13.90 -3.40
N LEU A 303 17.27 14.07 -4.30
CA LEU A 303 16.86 15.33 -4.90
C LEU A 303 16.23 16.25 -3.82
N PRO A 304 16.20 17.58 -4.04
CA PRO A 304 15.52 18.52 -3.15
C PRO A 304 13.99 18.44 -3.34
N ILE A 305 13.42 17.28 -2.99
CA ILE A 305 11.99 16.94 -2.88
C ILE A 305 11.79 16.03 -1.65
N CYS A 306 10.59 15.47 -1.49
CA CYS A 306 10.25 14.40 -0.53
C CYS A 306 11.39 13.39 -0.30
N ARG A 307 11.57 12.92 0.95
CA ARG A 307 12.85 12.33 1.40
C ARG A 307 13.20 10.93 0.88
N SER A 308 12.29 9.95 0.99
CA SER A 308 12.52 8.62 0.42
C SER A 308 12.18 8.65 -1.07
N GLN A 309 13.16 8.35 -1.91
CA GLN A 309 13.07 8.51 -3.36
C GLN A 309 13.59 7.26 -4.05
N ILE A 310 12.96 6.88 -5.15
CA ILE A 310 13.44 5.87 -6.08
C ILE A 310 13.27 6.38 -7.50
N ASP A 311 14.30 6.22 -8.32
CA ASP A 311 14.16 6.30 -9.77
C ASP A 311 13.80 4.90 -10.28
N ILE A 312 12.76 4.83 -11.09
CA ILE A 312 12.27 3.56 -11.64
C ILE A 312 12.38 3.58 -13.16
N ALA A 313 12.88 2.49 -13.74
CA ALA A 313 12.86 2.26 -15.18
C ALA A 313 11.65 1.43 -15.58
N TYR A 314 10.99 1.81 -16.67
CA TYR A 314 9.86 1.09 -17.27
C TYR A 314 10.02 0.95 -18.78
N GLU A 315 9.31 -0.03 -19.36
CA GLU A 315 9.42 -0.36 -20.79
C GLU A 315 8.33 0.29 -21.67
N VAL A 316 7.33 0.91 -21.04
CA VAL A 316 6.19 1.55 -21.72
C VAL A 316 6.62 2.92 -22.27
N ASP A 317 6.06 3.30 -23.42
CA ASP A 317 6.26 4.63 -24.00
C ASP A 317 5.90 5.77 -23.02
N ASP A 318 6.73 6.80 -22.97
CA ASP A 318 6.59 7.92 -22.03
C ASP A 318 5.27 8.69 -22.23
N ASP A 319 4.90 8.98 -23.48
CA ASP A 319 3.67 9.71 -23.82
C ASP A 319 2.44 8.86 -23.47
N LEU A 320 2.51 7.55 -23.71
CA LEU A 320 1.47 6.62 -23.28
C LEU A 320 1.30 6.62 -21.76
N LEU A 321 2.39 6.51 -20.98
CA LEU A 321 2.32 6.55 -19.52
C LEU A 321 1.76 7.90 -19.03
N ALA A 322 2.25 9.02 -19.57
CA ALA A 322 1.80 10.35 -19.23
C ALA A 322 0.29 10.53 -19.47
N ARG A 323 -0.25 10.04 -20.59
CA ARG A 323 -1.69 10.12 -20.92
C ARG A 323 -2.56 9.21 -20.06
N ARG A 324 -2.02 8.10 -19.57
CA ARG A 324 -2.79 7.07 -18.87
C ARG A 324 -2.71 7.17 -17.35
N MET A 325 -1.72 7.90 -16.81
CA MET A 325 -1.49 8.17 -15.38
C MET A 325 -2.70 8.89 -14.73
N PRO A 326 -3.57 8.17 -13.99
CA PRO A 326 -4.65 8.77 -13.26
C PRO A 326 -4.24 9.16 -11.83
N GLY A 327 -5.07 9.97 -11.18
CA GLY A 327 -4.87 10.30 -9.77
C GLY A 327 -3.63 11.17 -9.55
N PHE A 328 -3.06 11.06 -8.34
CA PHE A 328 -1.80 11.68 -7.99
C PHE A 328 -0.88 10.64 -7.34
N HIS A 329 -1.23 10.18 -6.13
CA HIS A 329 -0.44 9.18 -5.42
C HIS A 329 -0.46 7.82 -6.10
N TRP A 330 0.72 7.19 -6.14
CA TRP A 330 0.90 5.81 -6.55
C TRP A 330 1.16 4.92 -5.33
N MET A 331 0.92 3.62 -5.52
CA MET A 331 1.29 2.58 -4.56
C MET A 331 2.29 1.62 -5.19
N VAL A 332 3.38 1.35 -4.49
CA VAL A 332 4.45 0.45 -4.93
C VAL A 332 4.60 -0.75 -3.99
N CYS A 333 4.82 -1.95 -4.54
CA CYS A 333 5.31 -3.11 -3.78
C CYS A 333 6.41 -3.84 -4.54
N TYR A 334 7.23 -4.62 -3.83
CA TYR A 334 8.30 -5.43 -4.42
C TYR A 334 7.77 -6.71 -5.07
N GLY A 335 8.13 -6.92 -6.34
CA GLY A 335 7.72 -8.02 -7.21
C GLY A 335 6.71 -7.60 -8.28
N ASP A 336 6.52 -8.43 -9.31
CA ASP A 336 5.47 -8.24 -10.32
C ASP A 336 4.20 -9.02 -9.88
N TYR A 337 3.21 -8.28 -9.38
CA TYR A 337 1.91 -8.78 -8.89
C TYR A 337 0.74 -8.23 -9.70
N ARG A 338 1.00 -7.70 -10.90
CA ARG A 338 -0.04 -7.10 -11.75
C ARG A 338 -1.16 -8.07 -12.09
N ARG A 339 -0.84 -9.37 -12.23
CA ARG A 339 -1.82 -10.43 -12.51
C ARG A 339 -2.76 -10.65 -11.32
N GLU A 340 -2.20 -10.74 -10.12
CA GLU A 340 -2.97 -10.88 -8.89
C GLU A 340 -3.87 -9.69 -8.64
N ILE A 341 -3.34 -8.47 -8.77
CA ILE A 341 -4.09 -7.24 -8.56
C ILE A 341 -5.23 -7.14 -9.58
N GLY A 342 -4.94 -7.33 -10.87
CA GLY A 342 -5.95 -7.28 -11.91
C GLY A 342 -7.05 -8.33 -11.71
N TYR A 343 -6.69 -9.54 -11.30
CA TYR A 343 -7.66 -10.59 -11.03
C TYR A 343 -8.52 -10.32 -9.79
N ALA A 344 -7.96 -9.75 -8.73
CA ALA A 344 -8.71 -9.28 -7.57
C ALA A 344 -9.69 -8.16 -7.96
N LEU A 345 -9.23 -7.17 -8.74
CA LEU A 345 -10.05 -6.04 -9.16
C LEU A 345 -11.24 -6.46 -10.02
N LYS A 346 -11.17 -7.53 -10.82
CA LYS A 346 -12.35 -8.05 -11.54
C LYS A 346 -13.54 -8.38 -10.64
N LYS A 347 -13.31 -8.66 -9.37
CA LYS A 347 -14.35 -9.00 -8.39
C LYS A 347 -14.93 -7.76 -7.69
N ILE A 348 -14.44 -6.57 -8.04
CA ILE A 348 -14.93 -5.26 -7.62
C ILE A 348 -15.25 -4.45 -8.90
N PRO A 349 -16.20 -3.51 -8.92
CA PRO A 349 -16.44 -2.65 -10.08
C PRO A 349 -15.35 -1.57 -10.26
N ILE A 350 -14.10 -2.00 -10.49
CA ILE A 350 -12.93 -1.18 -10.83
C ILE A 350 -12.20 -1.85 -11.99
N ALA A 351 -12.08 -1.17 -13.12
CA ALA A 351 -11.35 -1.66 -14.28
C ALA A 351 -9.84 -1.72 -13.98
N TRP A 352 -9.17 -2.72 -14.54
CA TRP A 352 -7.72 -2.86 -14.47
C TRP A 352 -7.10 -2.66 -15.83
N GLU A 353 -6.15 -1.74 -15.94
CA GLU A 353 -5.38 -1.46 -17.14
C GLU A 353 -3.90 -1.74 -16.89
N PRO A 354 -3.39 -2.93 -17.24
CA PRO A 354 -1.95 -3.18 -17.20
C PRO A 354 -1.28 -2.46 -18.37
N LEU A 355 -0.24 -1.67 -18.06
CA LEU A 355 0.68 -1.10 -19.04
C LEU A 355 1.99 -1.91 -19.02
N GLY A 356 2.45 -2.31 -20.21
CA GLY A 356 3.50 -3.33 -20.38
C GLY A 356 3.08 -4.68 -19.80
#